data_AF-M4C5A2-F1
#
_entry.id   AF-M4C5A2-F1
#
_cell.length_a   1.000
_cell.length_b   1.000
_cell.length_c   1.000
_cell.angle_alpha   90.00
_cell.angle_beta   90.00
_cell.angle_gamma   90.00
#
_symmetry.space_group_name_H-M   'P 1'
#
loop_
_entity.id
_entity.type
_entity.pdbx_description
1 polymer ?
#
loop_
_entity_poly.entity_id
_entity_poly.type
_entity_poly.pdbx_seq_one_letter_code
_entity_poly.pdbx_strand_id
1 'polypeptide(L)'
;MDGECGAVVASFLSLQERRELRAVSRRWLFTCPWLQFNDSDEAAGQSRNSVWNLRSRAFRHEWTTFIRNESHSFLPHLLELLPAIAITDTMELKKRLCLSTTTGRRPSFTNTHARSGYIQQKINRCGNLPNLLLTAELSELRSKMFRSRRSGCWNMALYGGGPAYDVLGLIFMREYFRAQDVEFRATVYDNEPGWKCAIDAVEQTFDRLGQRNISLSFQHCDITLDMCAAENDDVRRSLGSTNLHLFSFVCVENFCLLRDSAYVFLQSLFSQCSDGSYFILTDSTHRLWPAIFHVANTIAPDRFRVSTPYARSCHYALVLEKLPSHSKPAASSYPFYTQAMHNLQDFQHHQQHHLDNTEKNGPTRKYQSS
;
A
#
# COMPACT_ATOMS: atom_id res chain seq x y z
N MET A 1 -10.91 4.66 40.64
CA MET A 1 -10.19 3.59 41.34
C MET A 1 -9.61 2.66 40.29
N ASP A 2 -8.34 2.90 39.92
CA ASP A 2 -7.40 2.01 39.20
C ASP A 2 -6.16 2.81 38.72
N GLY A 3 -5.73 3.81 39.51
CA GLY A 3 -4.58 4.66 39.22
C GLY A 3 -3.40 4.47 40.18
N GLU A 4 -3.55 3.66 41.24
CA GLU A 4 -2.59 3.63 42.36
C GLU A 4 -1.75 2.35 42.43
N CYS A 5 -2.06 1.30 41.65
CA CYS A 5 -1.30 0.05 41.72
C CYS A 5 0.04 0.09 40.94
N GLY A 6 0.19 1.01 39.97
CA GLY A 6 1.40 1.14 39.16
C GLY A 6 2.53 1.98 39.80
N ALA A 7 2.20 2.86 40.75
CA ALA A 7 3.18 3.73 41.40
C ALA A 7 3.97 3.03 42.52
N VAL A 8 3.37 2.02 43.16
CA VAL A 8 3.93 1.34 44.35
C VAL A 8 5.02 0.33 43.99
N VAL A 9 5.02 -0.23 42.77
CA VAL A 9 6.08 -1.18 42.34
C VAL A 9 7.35 -0.46 41.90
N ALA A 10 7.27 0.82 41.50
CA ALA A 10 8.41 1.58 41.01
C ALA A 10 9.24 2.27 42.11
N SER A 11 8.77 2.31 43.35
CA SER A 11 9.46 2.96 44.47
C SER A 11 10.53 2.09 45.15
N PHE A 12 10.59 0.79 44.87
CA PHE A 12 11.50 -0.15 45.53
C PHE A 12 12.74 -0.54 44.72
N LEU A 13 12.91 0.00 43.51
CA LEU A 13 14.03 -0.34 42.63
C LEU A 13 15.01 0.82 42.53
N SER A 14 16.31 0.52 42.69
CA SER A 14 17.42 1.43 42.46
C SER A 14 17.48 1.89 41.00
N LEU A 15 18.17 3.01 40.73
CA LEU A 15 18.31 3.53 39.36
C LEU A 15 19.00 2.53 38.42
N GLN A 16 19.88 1.69 38.96
CA GLN A 16 20.57 0.63 38.23
C GLN A 16 19.62 -0.52 37.89
N GLU A 17 18.80 -0.99 38.84
CA GLU A 17 17.77 -2.01 38.59
C GLU A 17 16.71 -1.52 37.60
N ARG A 18 16.36 -0.22 37.60
CA ARG A 18 15.48 0.37 36.57
C ARG A 18 16.13 0.42 35.18
N ARG A 19 17.45 0.58 35.11
CA ARG A 19 18.20 0.54 33.84
C ARG A 19 18.36 -0.89 33.35
N GLU A 20 18.59 -1.84 34.25
CA GLU A 20 18.63 -3.27 33.95
C GLU A 20 17.25 -3.80 33.53
N LEU A 21 16.16 -3.40 34.18
CA LEU A 21 14.78 -3.70 33.73
C LEU A 21 14.49 -3.12 32.33
N ARG A 22 14.99 -1.92 32.01
CA ARG A 22 14.89 -1.37 30.64
C ARG A 22 15.75 -2.15 29.66
N ALA A 23 16.94 -2.60 30.05
CA ALA A 23 17.84 -3.41 29.22
C ALA A 23 17.30 -4.85 29.01
N VAL A 24 16.68 -5.43 30.02
CA VAL A 24 16.00 -6.74 29.96
C VAL A 24 14.69 -6.63 29.18
N SER A 25 13.93 -5.52 29.29
CA SER A 25 12.74 -5.28 28.43
C SER A 25 13.11 -5.15 26.94
N ARG A 26 14.31 -4.66 26.61
CA ARG A 26 14.82 -4.63 25.23
C ARG A 26 15.25 -6.01 24.72
N ARG A 27 15.50 -6.98 25.61
CA ARG A 27 15.83 -8.38 25.28
C ARG A 27 14.64 -9.35 25.40
N TRP A 28 13.50 -8.93 25.95
CA TRP A 28 12.30 -9.74 26.17
C TRP A 28 11.11 -9.43 25.23
N LEU A 29 11.32 -8.63 24.17
CA LEU A 29 10.25 -8.22 23.24
C LEU A 29 9.97 -9.19 22.08
N PHE A 30 10.45 -10.43 22.15
CA PHE A 30 10.22 -11.42 21.08
C PHE A 30 9.91 -12.81 21.63
N THR A 31 8.68 -12.98 22.06
CA THR A 31 7.90 -14.19 21.81
C THR A 31 6.44 -13.76 21.77
N CYS A 32 5.80 -13.85 20.60
CA CYS A 32 4.34 -13.88 20.55
C CYS A 32 3.94 -15.27 21.06
N PRO A 33 3.33 -15.44 22.24
CA PRO A 33 2.58 -16.63 22.51
C PRO A 33 1.28 -16.46 21.72
N TRP A 34 1.16 -17.32 20.71
CA TRP A 34 -0.01 -17.57 19.87
C TRP A 34 -0.23 -16.61 18.66
N LEU A 35 0.18 -16.82 17.39
CA LEU A 35 0.95 -17.82 16.60
C LEU A 35 0.89 -19.31 16.96
N GLN A 36 -0.16 -19.69 17.65
CA GLN A 36 -0.51 -21.05 18.00
C GLN A 36 -2.03 -20.96 17.91
N PHE A 37 -2.57 -21.46 16.81
CA PHE A 37 -3.81 -22.19 16.89
C PHE A 37 -3.31 -23.62 17.02
N ASN A 38 -3.44 -24.20 18.21
CA ASN A 38 -3.39 -25.65 18.28
C ASN A 38 -4.71 -26.13 17.71
N ASP A 39 -4.66 -26.80 16.57
CA ASP A 39 -5.69 -27.74 16.14
C ASP A 39 -5.69 -28.89 17.14
N SER A 40 -6.35 -28.68 18.28
CA SER A 40 -6.80 -29.75 19.15
C SER A 40 -7.94 -29.20 19.98
N ASP A 41 -9.14 -29.70 19.69
CA ASP A 41 -10.25 -29.67 20.62
C ASP A 41 -9.80 -30.08 22.03
N GLU A 42 -10.44 -29.46 23.02
CA GLU A 42 -10.33 -29.74 24.46
C GLU A 42 -9.04 -29.27 25.18
N ALA A 43 -9.06 -28.01 25.65
CA ALA A 43 -8.80 -27.69 27.07
C ALA A 43 -8.91 -26.17 27.32
N ALA A 44 -9.88 -25.78 28.13
CA ALA A 44 -9.97 -24.44 28.69
C ALA A 44 -8.78 -24.18 29.65
N GLY A 45 -7.83 -23.34 29.22
CA GLY A 45 -6.72 -22.86 30.03
C GLY A 45 -6.39 -21.41 29.67
N GLN A 46 -6.48 -20.52 30.65
CA GLN A 46 -6.35 -19.06 30.50
C GLN A 46 -5.11 -18.64 29.68
N SER A 47 -5.38 -18.00 28.54
CA SER A 47 -4.40 -17.30 27.71
C SER A 47 -3.70 -16.20 28.52
N ARG A 48 -2.41 -16.41 28.82
CA ARG A 48 -1.55 -15.37 29.41
C ARG A 48 -1.22 -14.32 28.33
N ASN A 49 -1.82 -13.15 28.49
CA ASN A 49 -1.66 -11.94 27.69
C ASN A 49 -0.19 -11.60 27.36
N SER A 50 0.21 -11.82 26.11
CA SER A 50 1.25 -11.02 25.47
C SER A 50 0.59 -10.32 24.29
N VAL A 51 0.01 -9.17 24.60
CA VAL A 51 -0.67 -8.32 23.64
C VAL A 51 0.29 -7.21 23.28
N TRP A 52 1.00 -7.34 22.16
CA TRP A 52 1.38 -6.14 21.42
C TRP A 52 0.08 -5.44 21.06
N ASN A 53 -0.33 -4.50 21.90
CA ASN A 53 -1.48 -3.68 21.61
C ASN A 53 -1.03 -2.74 20.50
N LEU A 54 -1.29 -3.11 19.23
CA LEU A 54 -0.99 -2.30 18.05
C LEU A 54 -1.66 -0.92 18.12
N ARG A 55 -2.71 -0.78 18.95
CA ARG A 55 -3.39 0.50 19.23
C ARG A 55 -2.70 1.31 20.34
N SER A 56 -1.78 0.72 21.09
CA SER A 56 -1.05 1.43 22.15
C SER A 56 -0.26 2.59 21.56
N ARG A 57 -0.15 3.66 22.35
CA ARG A 57 0.63 4.84 21.96
C ARG A 57 2.12 4.50 21.85
N ALA A 58 2.61 3.63 22.74
CA ALA A 58 4.00 3.19 22.76
C ALA A 58 4.38 2.47 21.47
N PHE A 59 3.62 1.43 21.08
CA PHE A 59 3.85 0.71 19.83
C PHE A 59 3.82 1.66 18.62
N ARG A 60 2.77 2.49 18.49
CA ARG A 60 2.66 3.41 17.36
C ARG A 60 3.83 4.38 17.26
N HIS A 61 4.33 4.86 18.40
CA HIS A 61 5.49 5.75 18.43
C HIS A 61 6.78 5.02 18.04
N GLU A 62 7.00 3.82 18.58
CA GLU A 62 8.14 2.96 18.25
C GLU A 62 8.15 2.63 16.76
N TRP A 63 7.02 2.13 16.25
CA TRP A 63 6.83 1.80 14.83
C TRP A 63 7.07 3.00 13.90
N THR A 64 6.47 4.15 14.20
CA THR A 64 6.67 5.37 13.39
C THR A 64 8.14 5.81 13.39
N THR A 65 8.81 5.68 14.54
CA THR A 65 10.24 5.99 14.68
C THR A 65 11.08 5.02 13.87
N PHE A 66 10.77 3.73 13.93
CA PHE A 66 11.43 2.68 13.15
C PHE A 66 11.33 2.96 11.65
N ILE A 67 10.12 3.10 11.10
CA ILE A 67 9.92 3.37 9.65
C ILE A 67 10.67 4.62 9.20
N ARG A 68 10.63 5.70 10.00
CA ARG A 68 11.35 6.94 9.67
C ARG A 68 12.86 6.71 9.64
N ASN A 69 13.40 5.98 10.62
CA ASN A 69 14.84 5.70 10.70
C ASN A 69 15.28 4.82 9.53
N GLU A 70 14.56 3.73 9.23
CA GLU A 70 14.89 2.86 8.09
C GLU A 70 14.80 3.62 6.76
N SER A 71 13.76 4.44 6.58
CA SER A 71 13.63 5.30 5.38
C SER A 71 14.80 6.26 5.24
N HIS A 72 15.24 6.90 6.33
CA HIS A 72 16.38 7.82 6.32
C HIS A 72 17.73 7.09 6.15
N SER A 73 17.85 5.84 6.60
CA SER A 73 19.06 5.04 6.42
C SER A 73 19.17 4.50 4.99
N PHE A 74 18.04 4.09 4.40
CA PHE A 74 17.99 3.54 3.06
C PHE A 74 18.20 4.61 1.97
N LEU A 75 17.62 5.80 2.18
CA LEU A 75 17.56 6.84 1.16
C LEU A 75 18.93 7.28 0.61
N PRO A 76 20.00 7.51 1.41
CA PRO A 76 21.31 7.87 0.88
C PRO A 76 21.85 6.84 -0.12
N HIS A 77 21.76 5.55 0.20
CA HIS A 77 22.21 4.47 -0.68
C HIS A 77 21.42 4.41 -1.99
N LEU A 78 20.11 4.65 -1.93
CA LEU A 78 19.28 4.76 -3.12
C LEU A 78 19.67 5.98 -3.97
N LEU A 79 19.92 7.14 -3.35
CA LEU A 79 20.27 8.36 -4.06
C LEU A 79 21.64 8.31 -4.74
N GLU A 80 22.58 7.51 -4.22
CA GLU A 80 23.87 7.24 -4.88
C GLU A 80 23.71 6.54 -6.25
N LEU A 81 22.60 5.84 -6.45
CA LEU A 81 22.29 5.08 -7.66
C LEU A 81 21.39 5.84 -8.63
N LEU A 82 20.82 6.97 -8.19
CA LEU A 82 19.89 7.76 -8.97
C LEU A 82 20.58 8.99 -9.59
N PRO A 83 20.04 9.52 -10.70
CA PRO A 83 20.50 10.80 -11.25
C PRO A 83 20.41 11.93 -10.22
N ALA A 84 21.32 12.89 -10.32
CA ALA A 84 21.37 14.05 -9.43
C ALA A 84 20.02 14.80 -9.39
N ILE A 85 19.67 15.35 -8.24
CA ILE A 85 18.38 16.00 -8.04
C ILE A 85 18.38 17.40 -8.66
N ALA A 86 17.39 17.69 -9.50
CA ALA A 86 17.09 19.05 -9.97
C ALA A 86 15.91 19.61 -9.16
N ILE A 87 16.18 20.51 -8.21
CA ILE A 87 15.18 21.02 -7.27
C ILE A 87 14.03 21.72 -8.01
N THR A 88 14.34 22.58 -8.98
CA THR A 88 13.33 23.32 -9.76
C THR A 88 12.38 22.37 -10.49
N ASP A 89 12.92 21.40 -11.22
CA ASP A 89 12.11 20.42 -11.95
C ASP A 89 11.27 19.54 -11.02
N THR A 90 11.82 19.20 -9.85
CA THR A 90 11.10 18.46 -8.82
C THR A 90 9.89 19.24 -8.31
N MET A 91 10.03 20.55 -8.08
CA MET A 91 8.92 21.38 -7.63
C MET A 91 7.86 21.54 -8.70
N GLU A 92 8.25 21.65 -9.97
CA GLU A 92 7.32 21.69 -11.09
C GLU A 92 6.56 20.37 -11.25
N LEU A 93 7.24 19.22 -11.16
CA LEU A 93 6.59 17.90 -11.15
C LEU A 93 5.55 17.80 -10.02
N LYS A 94 5.89 18.26 -8.81
CA LYS A 94 4.95 18.26 -7.68
C LYS A 94 3.74 19.15 -7.92
N LYS A 95 3.93 20.32 -8.52
CA LYS A 95 2.83 21.21 -8.88
C LYS A 95 1.88 20.52 -9.87
N ARG A 96 2.43 19.83 -10.88
CA ARG A 96 1.64 19.05 -11.84
C ARG A 96 0.90 17.88 -11.19
N LEU A 97 1.52 17.17 -10.24
CA LEU A 97 0.85 16.13 -9.43
C LEU A 97 -0.32 16.66 -8.60
N CYS A 98 -0.23 17.88 -8.05
CA CYS A 98 -1.37 18.48 -7.38
C CYS A 98 -2.50 18.80 -8.37
N LEU A 99 -2.16 19.29 -9.56
CA LEU A 99 -3.13 19.61 -10.62
C LEU A 99 -3.77 18.36 -11.26
N SER A 100 -3.09 17.21 -11.27
CA SER A 100 -3.65 15.98 -11.85
C SER A 100 -4.90 15.52 -11.09
N THR A 101 -4.92 15.69 -9.77
CA THR A 101 -6.06 15.32 -8.92
C THR A 101 -7.35 16.09 -9.24
N THR A 102 -7.24 17.29 -9.80
CA THR A 102 -8.39 18.12 -10.19
C THR A 102 -8.69 18.02 -11.68
N THR A 103 -7.66 17.93 -12.52
CA THR A 103 -7.82 17.94 -13.99
C THR A 103 -7.99 16.56 -14.61
N GLY A 104 -7.67 15.48 -13.87
CA GLY A 104 -7.62 14.11 -14.41
C GLY A 104 -6.50 13.89 -15.43
N ARG A 105 -5.55 14.84 -15.58
CA ARG A 105 -4.43 14.73 -16.51
C ARG A 105 -3.19 14.17 -15.81
N ARG A 106 -2.66 13.06 -16.33
CA ARG A 106 -1.44 12.41 -15.81
C ARG A 106 -0.21 13.31 -15.96
N PRO A 107 0.58 13.53 -14.88
CA PRO A 107 1.86 14.21 -14.98
C PRO A 107 2.91 13.27 -15.60
N SER A 108 3.81 13.81 -16.41
CA SER A 108 4.92 13.03 -16.96
C SER A 108 6.06 12.91 -15.94
N PHE A 109 6.59 11.70 -15.80
CA PHE A 109 7.77 11.42 -14.98
C PHE A 109 9.03 11.26 -15.84
N THR A 110 9.03 11.67 -17.10
CA THR A 110 10.16 11.50 -18.03
C THR A 110 11.47 12.15 -17.56
N ASN A 111 11.41 13.33 -16.91
CA ASN A 111 12.59 14.00 -16.36
C ASN A 111 13.16 13.21 -15.17
N THR A 112 14.29 12.55 -15.39
CA THR A 112 14.95 11.67 -14.43
C THR A 112 15.42 12.40 -13.17
N HIS A 113 15.89 13.64 -13.30
CA HIS A 113 16.34 14.47 -12.17
C HIS A 113 15.18 14.92 -11.28
N ALA A 114 14.02 15.23 -11.89
CA ALA A 114 12.79 15.51 -11.16
C ALA A 114 12.28 14.27 -10.41
N ARG A 115 12.38 13.07 -11.02
CA ARG A 115 12.03 11.80 -10.36
C ARG A 115 12.88 11.54 -9.13
N SER A 116 14.20 11.73 -9.20
CA SER A 116 15.09 11.55 -8.05
C SER A 116 14.69 12.45 -6.88
N GLY A 117 14.38 13.72 -7.16
CA GLY A 117 13.91 14.65 -6.12
C GLY A 117 12.53 14.28 -5.58
N TYR A 118 11.63 13.77 -6.42
CA TYR A 118 10.36 13.22 -5.96
C TYR A 118 10.57 12.01 -5.03
N ILE A 119 11.47 11.10 -5.39
CA ILE A 119 11.81 9.92 -4.59
C ILE A 119 12.30 10.33 -3.21
N GLN A 120 13.25 11.26 -3.15
CA GLN A 120 13.78 11.83 -1.91
C GLN A 120 12.68 12.42 -1.03
N GLN A 121 11.81 13.25 -1.60
CA GLN A 121 10.78 13.97 -0.85
C GLN A 121 9.60 13.10 -0.42
N LYS A 122 9.41 11.93 -1.04
CA LYS A 122 8.26 11.05 -0.80
C LYS A 122 8.64 9.70 -0.18
N ILE A 123 9.89 9.50 0.25
CA ILE A 123 10.33 8.26 0.91
C ILE A 123 9.46 7.87 2.11
N ASN A 124 8.85 8.84 2.78
CA ASN A 124 7.94 8.59 3.90
C ASN A 124 6.70 7.76 3.49
N ARG A 125 6.38 7.66 2.19
CA ARG A 125 5.31 6.82 1.66
C ARG A 125 5.58 5.32 1.84
N CYS A 126 6.81 4.89 2.12
CA CYS A 126 7.10 3.51 2.50
C CYS A 126 6.30 3.06 3.74
N GLY A 127 5.87 3.99 4.59
CA GLY A 127 5.03 3.66 5.74
C GLY A 127 3.58 3.30 5.39
N ASN A 128 3.10 3.59 4.17
CA ASN A 128 1.67 3.52 3.86
C ASN A 128 1.10 2.11 3.98
N LEU A 129 1.53 1.18 3.12
CA LEU A 129 1.06 -0.21 3.15
C LEU A 129 1.31 -0.90 4.50
N PRO A 130 2.50 -0.79 5.13
CA PRO A 130 2.71 -1.32 6.46
C PRO A 130 1.75 -0.79 7.53
N ASN A 131 1.47 0.52 7.53
CA ASN A 131 0.51 1.12 8.47
C ASN A 131 -0.91 0.56 8.26
N LEU A 132 -1.30 0.30 7.02
CA LEU A 132 -2.56 -0.39 6.69
C LEU A 132 -2.56 -1.82 7.22
N LEU A 133 -1.49 -2.58 6.99
CA LEU A 133 -1.38 -3.96 7.47
C LEU A 133 -1.41 -4.07 8.99
N LEU A 134 -1.09 -3.01 9.74
CA LEU A 134 -1.20 -2.96 11.20
C LEU A 134 -2.63 -2.72 11.72
N THR A 135 -3.61 -2.50 10.84
CA THR A 135 -5.02 -2.40 11.22
C THR A 135 -5.60 -3.75 11.66
N ALA A 136 -6.77 -3.73 12.29
CA ALA A 136 -7.41 -4.96 12.77
C ALA A 136 -8.03 -5.73 11.59
N GLU A 137 -8.57 -4.99 10.64
CA GLU A 137 -9.21 -5.44 9.40
C GLU A 137 -8.24 -6.24 8.53
N LEU A 138 -6.94 -5.91 8.56
CA LEU A 138 -5.89 -6.62 7.82
C LEU A 138 -5.07 -7.58 8.69
N SER A 139 -5.56 -7.92 9.89
CA SER A 139 -4.86 -8.86 10.77
C SER A 139 -4.68 -10.24 10.14
N GLU A 140 -5.70 -10.75 9.45
CA GLU A 140 -5.63 -12.05 8.77
C GLU A 140 -4.56 -12.05 7.67
N LEU A 141 -4.58 -11.05 6.78
CA LEU A 141 -3.58 -10.90 5.72
C LEU A 141 -2.17 -10.76 6.30
N ARG A 142 -1.97 -9.86 7.27
CA ARG A 142 -0.68 -9.69 7.95
C ARG A 142 -0.20 -11.01 8.56
N SER A 143 -1.08 -11.74 9.23
CA SER A 143 -0.77 -13.04 9.82
C SER A 143 -0.52 -14.13 8.79
N LYS A 144 -1.10 -14.07 7.59
CA LYS A 144 -0.75 -14.95 6.46
C LYS A 144 0.63 -14.61 5.90
N MET A 145 0.93 -13.32 5.76
CA MET A 145 2.20 -12.84 5.20
C MET A 145 3.40 -13.18 6.07
N PHE A 146 3.29 -12.92 7.38
CA PHE A 146 4.41 -13.03 8.33
C PHE A 146 4.30 -14.24 9.25
N ARG A 147 3.61 -15.30 8.82
CA ARG A 147 3.47 -16.54 9.62
C ARG A 147 4.81 -17.25 9.70
N SER A 148 5.36 -17.39 10.91
CA SER A 148 6.56 -18.19 11.15
C SER A 148 6.37 -19.63 10.65
N ARG A 149 7.39 -20.20 10.00
CA ARG A 149 7.45 -21.61 9.53
C ARG A 149 6.61 -21.96 8.30
N ARG A 150 6.07 -20.98 7.58
CA ARG A 150 5.68 -21.16 6.18
C ARG A 150 6.60 -20.28 5.32
N SER A 151 7.55 -20.92 4.65
CA SER A 151 8.30 -20.34 3.53
C SER A 151 7.34 -20.18 2.34
N GLY A 152 6.50 -19.15 2.42
CA GLY A 152 5.61 -18.74 1.33
C GLY A 152 6.22 -17.55 0.60
N CYS A 153 6.51 -17.74 -0.68
CA CYS A 153 6.80 -16.63 -1.58
C CYS A 153 5.50 -15.84 -1.84
N TRP A 154 5.53 -14.53 -1.59
CA TRP A 154 4.46 -13.61 -1.93
C TRP A 154 4.76 -12.96 -3.27
N ASN A 155 4.01 -13.35 -4.29
CA ASN A 155 4.05 -12.70 -5.60
C ASN A 155 3.12 -11.49 -5.59
N MET A 156 3.65 -10.31 -5.91
CA MET A 156 2.97 -9.03 -5.79
C MET A 156 3.00 -8.27 -7.12
N ALA A 157 1.85 -7.76 -7.53
CA ALA A 157 1.71 -6.87 -8.68
C ALA A 157 1.39 -5.45 -8.20
N LEU A 158 2.28 -4.49 -8.47
CA LEU A 158 2.15 -3.10 -8.04
C LEU A 158 1.80 -2.22 -9.24
N TYR A 159 0.52 -1.90 -9.41
CA TYR A 159 0.03 -1.06 -10.51
C TYR A 159 0.18 0.42 -10.17
N GLY A 160 0.88 1.16 -11.02
CA GLY A 160 1.30 2.53 -10.71
C GLY A 160 2.27 2.58 -9.52
N GLY A 161 3.08 1.53 -9.34
CA GLY A 161 3.93 1.36 -8.15
C GLY A 161 5.05 2.40 -8.03
N GLY A 162 5.32 3.18 -9.07
CA GLY A 162 6.35 4.23 -9.08
C GLY A 162 7.71 3.69 -8.61
N PRO A 163 8.32 4.24 -7.55
CA PRO A 163 9.60 3.79 -7.02
C PRO A 163 9.51 2.61 -6.03
N ALA A 164 8.42 1.82 -6.04
CA ALA A 164 8.21 0.65 -5.17
C ALA A 164 8.21 0.92 -3.65
N TYR A 165 7.64 2.05 -3.21
CA TYR A 165 7.53 2.37 -1.79
C TYR A 165 6.80 1.30 -0.98
N ASP A 166 5.79 0.65 -1.55
CA ASP A 166 5.06 -0.41 -0.86
C ASP A 166 5.95 -1.61 -0.55
N VAL A 167 6.86 -1.98 -1.48
CA VAL A 167 7.83 -3.07 -1.26
C VAL A 167 8.82 -2.66 -0.19
N LEU A 168 9.41 -1.46 -0.28
CA LEU A 168 10.31 -0.93 0.75
C LEU A 168 9.68 -1.00 2.16
N GLY A 169 8.44 -0.56 2.26
CA GLY A 169 7.66 -0.67 3.48
C GLY A 169 7.51 -2.09 4.02
N LEU A 170 7.19 -3.04 3.13
CA LEU A 170 7.06 -4.45 3.49
C LEU A 170 8.38 -5.06 3.97
N ILE A 171 9.52 -4.65 3.38
CA ILE A 171 10.85 -5.10 3.83
C ILE A 171 11.12 -4.58 5.24
N PHE A 172 10.88 -3.29 5.50
CA PHE A 172 11.04 -2.75 6.85
C PHE A 172 10.12 -3.45 7.85
N MET A 173 8.88 -3.74 7.48
CA MET A 173 7.94 -4.49 8.32
C MET A 173 8.43 -5.93 8.58
N ARG A 174 9.01 -6.59 7.57
CA ARG A 174 9.64 -7.92 7.69
C ARG A 174 10.78 -7.92 8.69
N GLU A 175 11.64 -6.90 8.64
CA GLU A 175 12.75 -6.73 9.59
C GLU A 175 12.25 -6.48 11.01
N TYR A 176 11.28 -5.58 11.16
CA TYR A 176 10.66 -5.27 12.44
C TYR A 176 10.04 -6.53 13.09
N PHE A 177 9.39 -7.37 12.28
CA PHE A 177 8.81 -8.64 12.73
C PHE A 177 9.80 -9.82 12.78
N ARG A 178 11.05 -9.61 12.36
CA ARG A 178 12.10 -10.64 12.26
C ARG A 178 11.67 -11.85 11.42
N ALA A 179 10.87 -11.60 10.38
CA ALA A 179 10.33 -12.62 9.49
C ALA A 179 11.21 -12.80 8.23
N GLN A 180 12.53 -13.00 8.44
CA GLN A 180 13.53 -13.03 7.35
C GLN A 180 13.34 -14.20 6.37
N ASP A 181 12.58 -15.22 6.77
CA ASP A 181 12.18 -16.37 5.96
C ASP A 181 11.09 -16.04 4.93
N VAL A 182 10.43 -14.89 5.03
CA VAL A 182 9.42 -14.45 4.07
C VAL A 182 10.08 -13.93 2.79
N GLU A 183 9.67 -14.52 1.66
CA GLU A 183 10.12 -14.12 0.33
C GLU A 183 9.09 -13.21 -0.34
N PHE A 184 9.57 -12.07 -0.87
CA PHE A 184 8.77 -11.12 -1.63
C PHE A 184 9.24 -11.07 -3.07
N ARG A 185 8.36 -11.39 -4.02
CA ARG A 185 8.58 -11.19 -5.44
C ARG A 185 7.62 -10.13 -5.94
N ALA A 186 8.13 -8.94 -6.23
CA ALA A 186 7.34 -7.82 -6.69
C ALA A 186 7.62 -7.52 -8.16
N THR A 187 6.56 -7.24 -8.90
CA THR A 187 6.64 -6.60 -10.21
C THR A 187 5.90 -5.28 -10.14
N VAL A 188 6.61 -4.20 -10.44
CA VAL A 188 6.02 -2.87 -10.64
C VAL A 188 5.55 -2.76 -12.06
N TYR A 189 4.24 -2.57 -12.21
CA TYR A 189 3.53 -2.39 -13.45
C TYR A 189 3.20 -0.91 -13.61
N ASP A 190 3.86 -0.22 -14.54
CA ASP A 190 3.67 1.21 -14.75
C ASP A 190 3.77 1.59 -16.23
N ASN A 191 3.02 2.61 -16.64
CA ASN A 191 3.05 3.09 -18.00
C ASN A 191 4.21 4.08 -18.26
N GLU A 192 4.83 4.62 -17.20
CA GLU A 192 6.03 5.46 -17.31
C GLU A 192 7.31 4.59 -17.26
N PRO A 193 7.97 4.32 -18.41
CA PRO A 193 9.18 3.48 -18.45
C PRO A 193 10.34 4.06 -17.64
N GLY A 194 10.26 5.36 -17.33
CA GLY A 194 11.20 6.06 -16.47
C GLY A 194 11.35 5.45 -15.07
N TRP A 195 10.34 4.75 -14.55
CA TRP A 195 10.46 4.11 -13.25
C TRP A 195 11.41 2.93 -13.22
N LYS A 196 11.68 2.28 -14.37
CA LYS A 196 12.60 1.14 -14.43
C LYS A 196 13.94 1.43 -13.76
N CYS A 197 14.57 2.58 -14.04
CA CYS A 197 15.86 2.90 -13.41
C CYS A 197 15.78 3.07 -11.90
N ALA A 198 14.62 3.53 -11.38
CA ALA A 198 14.41 3.65 -9.93
C ALA A 198 14.19 2.28 -9.29
N ILE A 199 13.50 1.38 -9.99
CA ILE A 199 13.31 0.00 -9.57
C ILE A 199 14.64 -0.76 -9.53
N ASP A 200 15.45 -0.65 -10.59
CA ASP A 200 16.78 -1.26 -10.64
C ASP A 200 17.68 -0.71 -9.51
N ALA A 201 17.59 0.59 -9.21
CA ALA A 201 18.33 1.21 -8.10
C ALA A 201 17.86 0.72 -6.72
N VAL A 202 16.56 0.48 -6.52
CA VAL A 202 16.03 -0.11 -5.27
C VAL A 202 16.53 -1.54 -5.09
N GLU A 203 16.46 -2.36 -6.14
CA GLU A 203 16.95 -3.75 -6.11
C GLU A 203 18.45 -3.79 -5.79
N GLN A 204 19.26 -3.00 -6.49
CA GLN A 204 20.70 -2.91 -6.22
C GLN A 204 21.01 -2.37 -4.81
N THR A 205 20.17 -1.48 -4.27
CA THR A 205 20.33 -1.02 -2.88
C THR A 205 20.07 -2.15 -1.89
N PHE A 206 19.04 -2.98 -2.12
CA PHE A 206 18.78 -4.16 -1.31
C PHE A 206 19.96 -5.14 -1.33
N ASP A 207 20.54 -5.40 -2.50
CA ASP A 207 21.72 -6.26 -2.65
C ASP A 207 22.92 -5.73 -1.86
N ARG A 208 23.21 -4.43 -1.96
CA ARG A 208 24.29 -3.76 -1.20
C ARG A 208 24.11 -3.86 0.31
N LEU A 209 22.86 -3.80 0.77
CA LEU A 209 22.50 -3.95 2.18
C LEU A 209 22.39 -5.41 2.62
N GLY A 210 22.68 -6.38 1.73
CA GLY A 210 22.64 -7.80 2.03
C GLY A 210 21.24 -8.34 2.29
N GLN A 211 20.20 -7.64 1.81
CA GLN A 211 18.82 -8.10 1.93
C GLN A 211 18.62 -9.33 1.02
N ARG A 212 18.01 -10.37 1.59
CA ARG A 212 17.71 -11.63 0.87
C ARG A 212 16.21 -11.83 0.76
N ASN A 213 15.81 -12.81 -0.05
CA ASN A 213 14.41 -13.21 -0.22
C ASN A 213 13.55 -12.05 -0.74
N ILE A 214 14.11 -11.23 -1.63
CA ILE A 214 13.43 -10.15 -2.32
C ILE A 214 13.82 -10.24 -3.78
N SER A 215 12.86 -10.10 -4.68
CA SER A 215 13.09 -9.80 -6.08
C SER A 215 12.15 -8.68 -6.48
N LEU A 216 12.68 -7.70 -7.22
CA LEU A 216 11.91 -6.54 -7.64
C LEU A 216 12.17 -6.28 -9.12
N SER A 217 11.10 -6.34 -9.92
CA SER A 217 11.18 -6.12 -11.37
C SER A 217 10.25 -4.99 -11.80
N PHE A 218 10.51 -4.45 -12.99
CA PHE A 218 9.66 -3.50 -13.66
C PHE A 218 9.09 -4.11 -14.95
N GLN A 219 7.81 -3.88 -15.21
CA GLN A 219 7.16 -4.20 -16.48
C GLN A 219 6.25 -3.04 -16.91
N HIS A 220 6.12 -2.87 -18.22
CA HIS A 220 5.14 -1.93 -18.75
C HIS A 220 3.72 -2.45 -18.51
N CYS A 221 2.79 -1.54 -18.24
CA CYS A 221 1.37 -1.84 -18.05
C CYS A 221 0.57 -0.55 -18.13
N ASP A 222 -0.61 -0.62 -18.74
CA ASP A 222 -1.59 0.46 -18.73
C ASP A 222 -2.93 -0.05 -18.19
N ILE A 223 -3.28 0.40 -16.97
CA ILE A 223 -4.52 0.02 -16.28
C ILE A 223 -5.78 0.57 -16.95
N THR A 224 -5.64 1.43 -17.97
CA THR A 224 -6.77 1.99 -18.72
C THR A 224 -7.16 1.12 -19.90
N LEU A 225 -6.28 0.19 -20.31
CA LEU A 225 -6.49 -0.78 -21.38
C LEU A 225 -6.90 -2.14 -20.79
N ASP A 226 -7.51 -2.99 -21.61
CA ASP A 226 -7.84 -4.35 -21.20
C ASP A 226 -6.59 -5.20 -20.89
N MET A 227 -6.72 -6.23 -20.05
CA MET A 227 -5.62 -7.15 -19.76
C MET A 227 -5.11 -7.95 -20.98
N CYS A 228 -5.92 -8.11 -22.02
CA CYS A 228 -5.49 -8.74 -23.27
C CYS A 228 -4.78 -7.79 -24.24
N ALA A 229 -4.68 -6.49 -23.92
CA ALA A 229 -3.85 -5.56 -24.66
C ALA A 229 -2.36 -5.95 -24.55
N ALA A 230 -1.58 -5.69 -25.60
CA ALA A 230 -0.17 -6.07 -25.66
C ALA A 230 0.65 -5.41 -24.53
N GLU A 231 0.27 -4.21 -24.13
CA GLU A 231 0.83 -3.45 -23.02
C GLU A 231 0.70 -4.17 -21.67
N ASN A 232 -0.26 -5.09 -21.54
CA ASN A 232 -0.59 -5.79 -20.30
C ASN A 232 -0.23 -7.29 -20.33
N ASP A 233 0.54 -7.74 -21.34
CA ASP A 233 0.91 -9.14 -21.55
C ASP A 233 1.61 -9.78 -20.34
N ASP A 234 2.48 -9.04 -19.65
CA ASP A 234 3.17 -9.52 -18.45
C ASP A 234 2.20 -9.73 -17.27
N VAL A 235 1.22 -8.83 -17.11
CA VAL A 235 0.17 -8.98 -16.09
C VAL A 235 -0.60 -10.26 -16.33
N ARG A 236 -1.01 -10.52 -17.58
CA ARG A 236 -1.74 -11.75 -17.94
C ARG A 236 -0.91 -13.00 -17.64
N ARG A 237 0.39 -12.97 -17.92
CA ARG A 237 1.29 -14.11 -17.66
C ARG A 237 1.53 -14.36 -16.17
N SER A 238 1.61 -13.32 -15.34
CA SER A 238 1.87 -13.46 -13.90
C SER A 238 0.60 -13.63 -13.05
N LEU A 239 -0.59 -13.44 -13.63
CA LEU A 239 -1.83 -13.34 -12.87
C LEU A 239 -2.10 -14.57 -11.99
N GLY A 240 -1.95 -15.78 -12.54
CA GLY A 240 -2.28 -17.02 -11.83
C GLY A 240 -1.42 -17.28 -10.58
N SER A 241 -0.20 -16.73 -10.54
CA SER A 241 0.71 -16.86 -9.39
C SER A 241 0.68 -15.66 -8.45
N THR A 242 0.03 -14.55 -8.83
CA THR A 242 -0.02 -13.31 -8.04
C THR A 242 -0.96 -13.46 -6.85
N ASN A 243 -0.47 -13.12 -5.65
CA ASN A 243 -1.24 -13.24 -4.41
C ASN A 243 -1.76 -11.89 -3.92
N LEU A 244 -1.03 -10.81 -4.21
CA LEU A 244 -1.33 -9.47 -3.75
C LEU A 244 -1.21 -8.46 -4.89
N HIS A 245 -2.32 -7.81 -5.19
CA HIS A 245 -2.44 -6.74 -6.15
C HIS A 245 -2.51 -5.41 -5.40
N LEU A 246 -1.62 -4.48 -5.71
CA LEU A 246 -1.50 -3.18 -5.06
C LEU A 246 -1.76 -2.07 -6.08
N PHE A 247 -2.67 -1.16 -5.75
CA PHE A 247 -2.96 0.04 -6.53
C PHE A 247 -2.75 1.24 -5.62
N SER A 248 -1.59 1.88 -5.68
CA SER A 248 -1.21 2.95 -4.75
C SER A 248 -1.18 4.30 -5.46
N PHE A 249 -2.19 5.13 -5.21
CA PHE A 249 -2.36 6.48 -5.78
C PHE A 249 -2.47 6.52 -7.30
N VAL A 250 -2.92 5.43 -7.93
CA VAL A 250 -3.01 5.32 -9.40
C VAL A 250 -4.45 5.45 -9.92
N CYS A 251 -5.45 5.08 -9.13
CA CYS A 251 -6.83 5.01 -9.60
C CYS A 251 -7.44 6.40 -9.78
N VAL A 252 -7.24 7.31 -8.83
CA VAL A 252 -7.73 8.69 -8.91
C VAL A 252 -7.05 9.47 -10.03
N GLU A 253 -5.75 9.24 -10.24
CA GLU A 253 -5.00 9.88 -11.33
C GLU A 253 -5.54 9.48 -12.71
N ASN A 254 -6.09 8.27 -12.83
CA ASN A 254 -6.63 7.72 -14.07
C ASN A 254 -8.17 7.67 -14.08
N PHE A 255 -8.84 8.41 -13.20
CA PHE A 255 -10.30 8.26 -12.99
C PHE A 255 -11.11 8.38 -14.28
N CYS A 256 -10.89 9.43 -15.08
CA CYS A 256 -11.64 9.65 -16.31
C CYS A 256 -11.44 8.49 -17.28
N LEU A 257 -10.19 8.08 -17.50
CA LEU A 257 -9.85 7.00 -18.42
C LEU A 257 -10.42 5.66 -17.95
N LEU A 258 -10.32 5.36 -16.64
CA LEU A 258 -10.91 4.16 -16.04
C LEU A 258 -12.44 4.15 -16.18
N ARG A 259 -13.10 5.31 -16.00
CA ARG A 259 -14.55 5.42 -16.18
C ARG A 259 -14.93 5.23 -17.65
N ASP A 260 -14.23 5.90 -18.56
CA ASP A 260 -14.54 5.90 -19.99
C ASP A 260 -14.28 4.53 -20.63
N SER A 261 -13.32 3.76 -20.11
CA SER A 261 -13.10 2.36 -20.46
C SER A 261 -13.96 1.38 -19.64
N ALA A 262 -14.93 1.87 -18.88
CA ALA A 262 -15.79 1.08 -17.99
C ALA A 262 -15.02 0.16 -17.03
N TYR A 263 -13.80 0.54 -16.63
CA TYR A 263 -12.91 -0.23 -15.77
C TYR A 263 -12.53 -1.60 -16.38
N VAL A 264 -12.40 -1.68 -17.71
CA VAL A 264 -12.14 -2.94 -18.44
C VAL A 264 -10.95 -3.73 -17.89
N PHE A 265 -9.86 -3.06 -17.50
CA PHE A 265 -8.72 -3.71 -16.85
C PHE A 265 -9.12 -4.45 -15.57
N LEU A 266 -9.87 -3.78 -14.68
CA LEU A 266 -10.31 -4.35 -13.41
C LEU A 266 -11.34 -5.47 -13.60
N GLN A 267 -12.22 -5.34 -14.61
CA GLN A 267 -13.14 -6.41 -14.98
C GLN A 267 -12.37 -7.69 -15.32
N SER A 268 -11.42 -7.58 -16.24
CA SER A 268 -10.58 -8.70 -16.67
C SER A 268 -9.73 -9.24 -15.51
N LEU A 269 -9.14 -8.36 -14.69
CA LEU A 269 -8.33 -8.75 -13.54
C LEU A 269 -9.13 -9.54 -12.51
N PHE A 270 -10.30 -9.06 -12.10
CA PHE A 270 -11.14 -9.75 -11.11
C PHE A 270 -11.71 -11.07 -11.64
N SER A 271 -11.97 -11.15 -12.95
CA SER A 271 -12.52 -12.36 -13.57
C SER A 271 -11.49 -13.50 -13.57
N GLN A 272 -10.21 -13.18 -13.82
CA GLN A 272 -9.16 -14.17 -14.04
C GLN A 272 -8.22 -14.37 -12.84
N CYS A 273 -8.25 -13.52 -11.81
CA CYS A 273 -7.36 -13.67 -10.67
C CYS A 273 -7.67 -14.94 -9.86
N SER A 274 -6.64 -15.46 -9.19
CA SER A 274 -6.76 -16.67 -8.36
C SER A 274 -7.61 -16.42 -7.10
N ASP A 275 -8.33 -17.46 -6.68
CA ASP A 275 -8.99 -17.48 -5.38
C ASP A 275 -7.96 -17.27 -4.25
N GLY A 276 -8.34 -16.51 -3.23
CA GLY A 276 -7.46 -16.09 -2.13
C GLY A 276 -6.55 -14.90 -2.44
N SER A 277 -6.64 -14.32 -3.63
CA SER A 277 -5.93 -13.08 -3.97
C SER A 277 -6.48 -11.88 -3.19
N TYR A 278 -5.57 -10.97 -2.84
CA TYR A 278 -5.89 -9.71 -2.20
C TYR A 278 -5.65 -8.55 -3.16
N PHE A 279 -6.54 -7.56 -3.09
CA PHE A 279 -6.42 -6.28 -3.77
C PHE A 279 -6.42 -5.18 -2.72
N ILE A 280 -5.35 -4.39 -2.65
CA ILE A 280 -5.29 -3.21 -1.78
C ILE A 280 -5.17 -2.00 -2.68
N LEU A 281 -6.20 -1.16 -2.65
CA LEU A 281 -6.25 0.10 -3.36
C LEU A 281 -6.13 1.21 -2.34
N THR A 282 -5.14 2.08 -2.51
CA THR A 282 -4.94 3.27 -1.68
C THR A 282 -4.97 4.51 -2.54
N ASP A 283 -5.65 5.55 -2.08
CA ASP A 283 -5.68 6.80 -2.83
C ASP A 283 -5.99 8.01 -1.97
N SER A 284 -5.79 9.20 -2.55
CA SER A 284 -6.06 10.50 -1.92
C SER A 284 -7.55 10.73 -1.60
N THR A 285 -8.45 9.95 -2.21
CA THR A 285 -9.89 10.00 -1.97
C THR A 285 -10.53 8.60 -2.10
N HIS A 286 -11.64 8.36 -1.39
CA HIS A 286 -12.40 7.11 -1.46
C HIS A 286 -13.50 7.10 -2.53
N ARG A 287 -13.63 8.18 -3.32
CA ARG A 287 -14.73 8.37 -4.28
C ARG A 287 -14.88 7.22 -5.27
N LEU A 288 -13.79 6.56 -5.63
CA LEU A 288 -13.77 5.46 -6.59
C LEU A 288 -14.22 4.11 -6.03
N TRP A 289 -14.25 3.96 -4.70
CA TRP A 289 -14.44 2.66 -4.08
C TRP A 289 -15.77 1.99 -4.43
N PRO A 290 -16.90 2.74 -4.51
CA PRO A 290 -18.17 2.15 -4.90
C PRO A 290 -18.14 1.57 -6.31
N ALA A 291 -17.57 2.29 -7.30
CA ALA A 291 -17.47 1.79 -8.67
C ALA A 291 -16.54 0.58 -8.79
N ILE A 292 -15.38 0.61 -8.11
CA ILE A 292 -14.45 -0.53 -8.13
C ILE A 292 -15.07 -1.77 -7.47
N PHE A 293 -15.74 -1.61 -6.33
CA PHE A 293 -16.47 -2.70 -5.69
C PHE A 293 -17.64 -3.19 -6.56
N HIS A 294 -18.36 -2.29 -7.22
CA HIS A 294 -19.43 -2.67 -8.15
C HIS A 294 -18.92 -3.57 -9.28
N VAL A 295 -17.77 -3.22 -9.87
CA VAL A 295 -17.12 -4.03 -10.89
C VAL A 295 -16.77 -5.42 -10.35
N ALA A 296 -16.13 -5.49 -9.18
CA ALA A 296 -15.79 -6.77 -8.54
C ALA A 296 -17.03 -7.63 -8.27
N ASN A 297 -18.10 -7.04 -7.74
CA ASN A 297 -19.33 -7.75 -7.40
C ASN A 297 -20.15 -8.16 -8.63
N THR A 298 -20.04 -7.42 -9.74
CA THR A 298 -20.67 -7.79 -11.01
C THR A 298 -19.98 -9.00 -11.63
N ILE A 299 -18.65 -9.04 -11.56
CA ILE A 299 -17.84 -10.14 -12.11
C ILE A 299 -17.99 -11.42 -11.29
N ALA A 300 -17.98 -11.31 -9.96
CA ALA A 300 -18.11 -12.46 -9.07
C ALA A 300 -19.00 -12.09 -7.88
N PRO A 301 -20.34 -12.24 -8.03
CA PRO A 301 -21.31 -11.89 -6.99
C PRO A 301 -20.99 -12.56 -5.66
N ASP A 302 -20.89 -11.74 -4.60
CA ASP A 302 -20.63 -12.16 -3.23
C ASP A 302 -19.34 -12.99 -3.06
N ARG A 303 -18.40 -12.89 -4.01
CA ARG A 303 -17.09 -13.54 -3.92
C ARG A 303 -15.99 -12.62 -3.42
N PHE A 304 -16.24 -11.32 -3.32
CA PHE A 304 -15.26 -10.38 -2.78
C PHE A 304 -15.63 -9.95 -1.37
N ARG A 305 -14.83 -10.36 -0.38
CA ARG A 305 -14.89 -9.78 0.95
C ARG A 305 -14.28 -8.38 0.88
N VAL A 306 -14.97 -7.40 1.45
CA VAL A 306 -14.56 -5.99 1.38
C VAL A 306 -14.27 -5.41 2.75
N SER A 307 -13.19 -4.62 2.82
CA SER A 307 -12.79 -3.86 4.00
C SER A 307 -12.35 -2.45 3.58
N THR A 308 -12.62 -1.44 4.39
CA THR A 308 -12.15 -0.07 4.19
C THR A 308 -11.33 0.41 5.39
N PRO A 309 -10.15 -0.19 5.64
CA PRO A 309 -9.34 0.17 6.79
C PRO A 309 -8.87 1.64 6.70
N TYR A 310 -8.74 2.27 7.86
CA TYR A 310 -8.15 3.59 7.96
C TYR A 310 -6.86 3.52 8.78
N ALA A 311 -5.76 3.99 8.20
CA ALA A 311 -4.48 4.11 8.86
C ALA A 311 -3.95 5.54 8.72
N ARG A 312 -3.43 6.12 9.80
CA ARG A 312 -2.76 7.43 9.74
C ARG A 312 -1.63 7.33 8.70
N SER A 313 -1.51 8.34 7.82
CA SER A 313 -0.64 8.41 6.62
C SER A 313 -1.17 7.79 5.32
N CYS A 314 -2.13 6.87 5.39
CA CYS A 314 -2.91 6.45 4.21
C CYS A 314 -4.21 7.24 4.18
N HIS A 315 -4.48 7.94 3.08
CA HIS A 315 -5.67 8.79 2.98
C HIS A 315 -6.94 7.93 3.03
N TYR A 316 -7.10 7.02 2.07
CA TYR A 316 -8.20 6.08 2.00
C TYR A 316 -7.72 4.75 1.45
N ALA A 317 -8.32 3.64 1.92
CA ALA A 317 -8.03 2.32 1.39
C ALA A 317 -9.32 1.53 1.13
N LEU A 318 -9.33 0.78 0.03
CA LEU A 318 -10.27 -0.28 -0.27
C LEU A 318 -9.48 -1.58 -0.34
N VAL A 319 -9.92 -2.59 0.41
CA VAL A 319 -9.33 -3.92 0.36
C VAL A 319 -10.38 -4.92 -0.07
N LEU A 320 -10.06 -5.70 -1.09
CA LEU A 320 -10.88 -6.79 -1.59
C LEU A 320 -10.10 -8.10 -1.45
N GLU A 321 -10.74 -9.13 -0.92
CA GLU A 321 -10.22 -10.50 -0.90
C GLU A 321 -11.14 -11.36 -1.75
N LYS A 322 -10.61 -12.00 -2.80
CA LYS A 322 -11.37 -12.96 -3.59
C LYS A 322 -11.50 -14.26 -2.80
N LEU A 323 -12.71 -14.58 -2.37
CA LEU A 323 -13.00 -15.79 -1.61
C LEU A 323 -13.03 -17.00 -2.55
N PRO A 324 -12.58 -18.17 -2.07
CA PRO A 324 -12.71 -19.39 -2.84
C PRO A 324 -14.16 -19.69 -3.24
N SER A 325 -14.34 -20.27 -4.42
CA SER A 325 -15.67 -20.60 -4.96
C SER A 325 -16.48 -21.51 -4.02
N HIS A 326 -15.82 -22.36 -3.24
CA HIS A 326 -16.43 -23.26 -2.25
C HIS A 326 -16.71 -22.63 -0.88
N SER A 327 -16.21 -21.42 -0.62
CA SER A 327 -16.41 -20.73 0.65
C SER A 327 -17.81 -20.12 0.73
N LYS A 328 -18.29 -19.90 1.97
CA LYS A 328 -19.51 -19.13 2.19
C LYS A 328 -19.41 -17.78 1.48
N PRO A 329 -20.51 -17.28 0.86
CA PRO A 329 -20.53 -15.96 0.27
C PRO A 329 -20.03 -14.91 1.25
N ALA A 330 -19.31 -13.92 0.73
CA ALA A 330 -19.04 -12.71 1.50
C ALA A 330 -20.40 -12.16 1.94
N ALA A 331 -20.58 -11.90 3.24
CA ALA A 331 -21.78 -11.23 3.72
C ALA A 331 -21.85 -9.88 2.99
N SER A 332 -22.77 -9.81 2.03
CA SER A 332 -22.74 -8.91 0.89
C SER A 332 -23.23 -7.52 1.29
N SER A 333 -22.39 -6.73 1.96
CA SER A 333 -22.65 -5.30 2.03
C SER A 333 -21.33 -4.54 2.15
N TYR A 334 -20.95 -3.86 1.07
CA TYR A 334 -20.10 -2.69 1.21
C TYR A 334 -20.86 -1.67 2.08
N PRO A 335 -20.34 -1.30 3.26
CA PRO A 335 -21.05 -0.39 4.15
C PRO A 335 -21.38 0.91 3.40
N PHE A 336 -22.63 1.36 3.49
CA PHE A 336 -23.11 2.61 2.87
C PHE A 336 -23.03 2.64 1.33
N TYR A 337 -22.99 1.48 0.66
CA TYR A 337 -22.88 1.39 -0.80
C TYR A 337 -23.81 2.31 -1.58
N THR A 338 -25.11 2.30 -1.28
CA THR A 338 -26.10 3.13 -1.97
C THR A 338 -25.78 4.62 -1.86
N GLN A 339 -25.43 5.10 -0.65
CA GLN A 339 -25.05 6.49 -0.43
C GLN A 339 -23.75 6.84 -1.15
N ALA A 340 -22.78 5.92 -1.13
CA ALA A 340 -21.48 6.14 -1.75
C ALA A 340 -21.57 6.20 -3.30
N MET A 341 -22.45 5.39 -3.90
CA MET A 341 -22.77 5.45 -5.34
C MET A 341 -23.44 6.77 -5.73
N HIS A 342 -24.39 7.27 -4.94
CA HIS A 342 -25.00 8.58 -5.17
C HIS A 342 -23.95 9.71 -5.15
N ASN A 343 -23.10 9.74 -4.12
CA ASN A 343 -22.04 10.74 -3.99
C ASN A 343 -21.04 10.71 -5.16
N LEU A 344 -20.80 9.53 -5.74
CA LEU A 344 -19.94 9.39 -6.92
C LEU A 344 -20.58 9.98 -8.18
N GLN A 345 -21.89 9.78 -8.38
CA GLN A 345 -22.63 10.37 -9.49
C GLN A 345 -22.61 11.91 -9.42
N ASP A 346 -22.85 12.48 -8.24
CA ASP A 346 -22.78 13.93 -8.02
C ASP A 346 -21.39 14.48 -8.37
N PHE A 347 -20.33 13.77 -7.96
CA PHE A 347 -18.96 14.16 -8.28
C PHE A 347 -18.66 14.11 -9.79
N GLN A 348 -19.11 13.06 -10.47
CA GLN A 348 -18.96 12.93 -11.93
C GLN A 348 -19.62 14.11 -12.66
N HIS A 349 -20.81 14.51 -12.23
CA HIS A 349 -21.51 15.66 -12.79
C HIS A 349 -20.73 16.96 -12.60
N HIS A 350 -20.21 17.22 -11.38
CA HIS A 350 -19.38 18.39 -11.11
C HIS A 350 -18.09 18.42 -11.94
N GLN A 351 -17.43 17.28 -12.12
CA GLN A 351 -16.20 17.20 -12.91
C GLN A 351 -16.46 17.50 -14.38
N GLN A 352 -17.53 16.96 -14.97
CA GLN A 352 -17.91 17.23 -16.35
C GLN A 352 -18.18 18.73 -16.55
N HIS A 353 -18.93 19.35 -15.64
CA HIS A 353 -19.19 20.79 -15.69
C HIS A 353 -17.89 21.63 -15.61
N HIS A 354 -16.91 21.21 -14.82
CA HIS A 354 -15.60 21.87 -14.78
C HIS A 354 -14.81 21.72 -16.09
N LEU A 355 -14.83 20.54 -16.71
CA LEU A 355 -14.17 20.32 -18.00
C LEU A 355 -14.79 21.18 -19.09
N ASP A 356 -16.12 21.19 -19.19
CA ASP A 356 -16.86 21.99 -20.17
C ASP A 356 -16.56 23.49 -20.02
N ASN A 357 -16.45 23.99 -18.78
CA ASN A 357 -16.11 25.39 -18.50
C ASN A 357 -14.65 25.72 -18.79
N THR A 358 -13.75 24.75 -18.69
CA THR A 358 -12.33 24.97 -19.00
C THR A 358 -12.09 24.97 -20.52
N GLU A 359 -12.85 24.16 -21.26
CA GLU A 359 -12.81 24.14 -22.74
C GLU A 359 -13.47 25.39 -23.34
N LYS A 360 -14.58 25.87 -22.77
CA LYS A 360 -15.26 27.11 -23.21
C LYS A 360 -14.45 28.37 -22.91
N ASN A 361 -13.62 28.36 -21.87
CA ASN A 361 -12.75 29.48 -21.48
C ASN A 361 -11.29 29.27 -21.93
N GLY A 362 -11.07 28.71 -23.12
CA GLY A 362 -9.73 28.53 -23.72
C GLY A 362 -8.80 29.73 -23.47
N PRO A 363 -7.49 29.50 -23.34
CA PRO A 363 -6.57 30.37 -22.61
C PRO A 363 -6.73 31.82 -23.05
N THR A 364 -7.37 32.63 -22.19
CA THR A 364 -7.38 34.08 -22.36
C THR A 364 -5.93 34.52 -22.51
N ARG A 365 -5.58 34.98 -23.72
CA ARG A 365 -4.35 35.71 -24.01
C ARG A 365 -4.17 36.81 -22.95
N LYS A 366 -3.31 36.55 -21.96
CA LYS A 366 -2.66 37.58 -21.15
C LYS A 366 -1.15 37.39 -21.27
N TYR A 367 -0.67 37.51 -22.51
CA TYR A 367 0.69 37.91 -22.82
C TYR A 367 0.60 38.91 -23.98
N GLN A 368 0.18 40.13 -23.64
CA GLN A 368 0.51 41.34 -24.40
C GLN A 368 0.77 42.45 -23.39
N SER A 369 1.94 43.09 -23.53
CA SER A 369 2.51 44.21 -22.75
C SER A 369 2.68 43.94 -21.25
N SER A 370 3.89 44.04 -20.67
CA SER A 370 4.95 45.04 -20.87
C SER A 370 6.29 44.52 -20.37
#